data_AF-A0A7V2CYW7-F1
#
_entry.id   AF-A0A7V2CYW7-F1
#
_cell.length_a   1.000
_cell.length_b   1.000
_cell.length_c   1.000
_cell.angle_alpha   90.00
_cell.angle_beta   90.00
_cell.angle_gamma   90.00
#
_symmetry.space_group_name_H-M   'P 1'
#
loop_
_entity.id
_entity.type
_entity.pdbx_description
1 polymer ?
#
loop_
_entity_poly.entity_id
_entity_poly.type
_entity_poly.pdbx_seq_one_letter_code
_entity_poly.pdbx_strand_id
1 'polypeptide(L)'
;MVSRLRAVRAYWADAGMCAFLNAVHLRHRVPDGARDRLAEYVAECERLGPEEYYRAAADAPSVPEHAGHWRWPSPVTVGLPRNDHAHVEWFPCARGPAAPTALILHALMSASSIGYIALARRFNARGWNAAFVHLPFHYERRPPGTFNGELAVSPDFVRSGQGLRQAVVELRQVTAALRRAGCPGFGVWGTSYGAWVGGLLALLEPDLRFLVLMTPIADVAHAVWESPALRSVRWGLRRAGIEPELVERHSHLSALGRRVPPTAPDRILLLAGAHDRITPAAGVRRLAAEWGGVPVETLPQGHFGYRLARRAWEWGDGKFW
;
A
#
# COMPACT_ATOMS: atom_id res chain seq x y z
N MET A 1 -28.70 -20.49 -0.72
CA MET A 1 -27.64 -21.53 -0.83
C MET A 1 -26.32 -20.99 -1.40
N VAL A 2 -26.33 -20.32 -2.57
CA VAL A 2 -25.11 -19.78 -3.24
C VAL A 2 -24.32 -18.78 -2.38
N SER A 3 -24.99 -17.90 -1.64
CA SER A 3 -24.34 -16.93 -0.73
C SER A 3 -23.53 -17.62 0.38
N ARG A 4 -24.09 -18.65 1.02
CA ARG A 4 -23.40 -19.42 2.07
C ARG A 4 -22.16 -20.15 1.53
N LEU A 5 -22.26 -20.78 0.36
CA LEU A 5 -21.12 -21.44 -0.28
C LEU A 5 -19.99 -20.46 -0.62
N ARG A 6 -20.32 -19.24 -1.05
CA ARG A 6 -19.34 -18.18 -1.31
C ARG A 6 -18.64 -17.72 -0.03
N ALA A 7 -19.40 -17.54 1.05
CA ALA A 7 -18.85 -17.20 2.36
C ALA A 7 -17.88 -18.28 2.87
N VAL A 8 -18.24 -19.56 2.74
CA VAL A 8 -17.36 -20.68 3.13
C VAL A 8 -16.08 -20.71 2.29
N ARG A 9 -16.17 -20.54 0.97
CA ARG A 9 -14.99 -20.49 0.10
C ARG A 9 -14.07 -19.31 0.44
N ALA A 10 -14.64 -18.12 0.65
CA ALA A 10 -13.88 -16.94 1.04
C ALA A 10 -13.17 -17.16 2.39
N TYR A 11 -13.88 -17.75 3.36
CA TYR A 11 -13.32 -18.09 4.66
C TYR A 11 -12.07 -18.98 4.55
N TRP A 12 -12.17 -20.08 3.79
CA TRP A 12 -11.05 -21.01 3.65
C TRP A 12 -9.87 -20.41 2.87
N ALA A 13 -10.14 -19.57 1.86
CA ALA A 13 -9.11 -18.86 1.13
C ALA A 13 -8.33 -17.90 2.06
N ASP A 14 -9.05 -17.04 2.80
CA ASP A 14 -8.43 -16.10 3.74
C ASP A 14 -7.70 -16.84 4.88
N ALA A 15 -8.27 -17.93 5.40
CA ALA A 15 -7.64 -18.74 6.45
C ALA A 15 -6.35 -19.41 5.97
N GLY A 16 -6.35 -19.98 4.76
CA GLY A 16 -5.16 -20.58 4.14
C GLY A 16 -4.05 -19.55 3.93
N MET A 17 -4.39 -18.37 3.41
CA MET A 17 -3.43 -17.28 3.24
C MET A 17 -2.90 -16.74 4.57
N CYS A 18 -3.75 -16.62 5.59
CA CYS A 18 -3.30 -16.25 6.94
C CYS A 18 -2.33 -17.30 7.51
N ALA A 19 -2.63 -18.60 7.36
CA ALA A 19 -1.73 -19.66 7.81
C ALA A 19 -0.36 -19.58 7.11
N PHE A 20 -0.35 -19.35 5.79
CA PHE A 20 0.87 -19.15 5.03
C PHE A 20 1.66 -17.93 5.52
N LEU A 21 1.03 -16.76 5.66
CA LEU A 21 1.66 -15.56 6.20
C LEU A 21 2.28 -15.81 7.58
N ASN A 22 1.54 -16.45 8.48
CA ASN A 22 2.06 -16.77 9.80
C ASN A 22 3.28 -17.70 9.75
N ALA A 23 3.28 -18.70 8.87
CA ALA A 23 4.41 -19.60 8.68
C ALA A 23 5.64 -18.88 8.11
N VAL A 24 5.44 -17.96 7.17
CA VAL A 24 6.50 -17.10 6.64
C VAL A 24 7.09 -16.24 7.76
N HIS A 25 6.25 -15.56 8.55
CA HIS A 25 6.72 -14.72 9.66
C HIS A 25 7.51 -15.49 10.72
N LEU A 26 7.26 -16.79 10.93
CA LEU A 26 8.03 -17.62 11.86
C LEU A 26 9.50 -17.84 11.42
N ARG A 27 9.84 -17.56 10.16
CA ARG A 27 11.22 -17.54 9.66
C ARG A 27 12.01 -16.35 10.21
N HIS A 28 11.34 -15.34 10.75
CA HIS A 28 11.95 -14.14 11.30
C HIS A 28 11.81 -14.12 12.81
N ARG A 29 12.94 -13.92 13.50
CA ARG A 29 12.93 -13.61 14.93
C ARG A 29 12.69 -12.12 15.12
N VAL A 30 12.04 -11.77 16.23
CA VAL A 30 12.11 -10.39 16.72
C VAL A 30 13.58 -10.11 17.02
N PRO A 31 14.17 -9.07 16.42
CA PRO A 31 15.60 -8.86 16.57
C PRO A 31 15.94 -8.33 17.98
N ASP A 32 17.18 -8.51 18.43
CA ASP A 32 17.57 -8.19 19.81
C ASP A 32 17.37 -6.70 20.13
N GLY A 33 16.92 -6.41 21.35
CA GLY A 33 16.58 -5.04 21.78
C GLY A 33 15.49 -4.38 20.94
N ALA A 34 14.64 -5.14 20.24
CA ALA A 34 13.60 -4.58 19.34
C ALA A 34 12.68 -3.58 20.04
N ARG A 35 12.39 -3.79 21.32
CA ARG A 35 11.56 -2.86 22.10
C ARG A 35 12.21 -1.49 22.22
N ASP A 36 13.47 -1.43 22.62
CA ASP A 36 14.18 -0.17 22.84
C ASP A 36 14.44 0.53 21.51
N ARG A 37 14.84 -0.22 20.47
CA ARG A 37 14.98 0.31 19.11
C ARG A 37 13.67 0.86 18.56
N LEU A 38 12.54 0.19 18.80
CA LEU A 38 11.23 0.69 18.41
C LEU A 38 10.86 1.95 19.20
N ALA A 39 11.15 2.00 20.50
CA ALA A 39 10.90 3.17 21.33
C ALA A 39 11.70 4.39 20.90
N GLU A 40 12.99 4.21 20.57
CA GLU A 40 13.84 5.26 20.00
C GLU A 40 13.30 5.75 18.66
N TYR A 41 13.06 4.83 17.72
CA TYR A 41 12.51 5.15 16.41
C TYR A 41 11.18 5.92 16.48
N VAL A 42 10.27 5.48 17.34
CA VAL A 42 8.98 6.14 17.54
C VAL A 42 9.15 7.53 18.18
N ALA A 43 10.04 7.67 19.17
CA ALA A 43 10.32 8.95 19.80
C ALA A 43 10.97 9.98 18.85
N GLU A 44 11.69 9.52 17.82
CA GLU A 44 12.15 10.37 16.72
C GLU A 44 10.98 10.74 15.80
N CYS A 45 10.14 9.77 15.44
CA CYS A 45 8.98 9.99 14.58
C CYS A 45 7.98 10.99 15.16
N GLU A 46 7.72 10.93 16.47
CA GLU A 46 6.79 11.85 17.18
C GLU A 46 7.19 13.33 17.09
N ARG A 47 8.44 13.63 16.74
CA ARG A 47 8.92 15.01 16.53
C ARG A 47 8.59 15.54 15.13
N LEU A 48 8.13 14.68 14.23
CA LEU A 48 7.95 14.98 12.82
C LEU A 48 6.47 15.00 12.44
N GLY A 49 6.08 16.02 11.68
CA GLY A 49 4.79 16.01 10.98
C GLY A 49 4.83 15.09 9.75
N PRO A 50 3.67 14.62 9.24
CA PRO A 50 3.62 13.79 8.05
C PRO A 50 4.31 14.38 6.81
N GLU A 51 4.19 15.69 6.58
CA GLU A 51 4.84 16.35 5.44
C GLU A 51 6.37 16.28 5.50
N GLU A 52 6.93 16.37 6.71
CA GLU A 52 8.38 16.27 6.93
C GLU A 52 8.84 14.82 6.90
N TYR A 53 8.11 13.92 7.57
CA TYR A 53 8.44 12.50 7.61
C TYR A 53 8.43 11.89 6.20
N TYR A 54 7.44 12.24 5.37
CA TYR A 54 7.31 11.77 4.00
C TYR A 54 7.85 12.76 2.96
N ARG A 55 8.71 13.72 3.34
CA ARG A 55 9.28 14.68 2.38
C ARG A 55 10.07 13.97 1.29
N ALA A 56 9.74 14.23 0.01
CA ALA A 56 10.57 13.80 -1.10
C ALA A 56 11.88 14.62 -1.12
N ALA A 57 13.01 13.95 -1.36
CA ALA A 57 14.25 14.64 -1.66
C ALA A 57 14.09 15.51 -2.93
N ALA A 58 14.84 16.61 -3.03
CA ALA A 58 14.76 17.53 -4.16
C ALA A 58 15.10 16.87 -5.51
N ASP A 59 15.87 15.79 -5.46
CA ASP A 59 16.41 15.09 -6.63
C ASP A 59 15.37 14.08 -7.14
N ALA A 60 14.28 14.60 -7.73
CA ALA A 60 13.29 13.75 -8.35
C ALA A 60 13.90 13.10 -9.63
N PRO A 61 13.73 11.79 -9.84
CA PRO A 61 14.37 11.05 -10.92
C PRO A 61 13.92 11.56 -12.30
N SER A 62 14.74 11.35 -13.34
CA SER A 62 14.35 11.65 -14.72
C SER A 62 13.27 10.68 -15.19
N VAL A 63 12.22 11.19 -15.83
CA VAL A 63 11.12 10.37 -16.35
C VAL A 63 11.58 9.67 -17.63
N PRO A 64 11.45 8.34 -17.76
CA PRO A 64 11.79 7.65 -19.00
C PRO A 64 10.82 8.00 -20.14
N GLU A 65 11.36 8.18 -21.35
CA GLU A 65 10.56 8.45 -22.56
C GLU A 65 9.80 7.23 -23.07
N HIS A 66 10.35 6.04 -22.85
CA HIS A 66 9.82 4.78 -23.36
C HIS A 66 9.39 3.84 -22.23
N ALA A 67 8.54 2.87 -22.56
CA ALA A 67 8.14 1.83 -21.63
C ALA A 67 9.37 1.03 -21.15
N GLY A 68 9.39 0.65 -19.88
CA GLY A 68 10.49 -0.12 -19.31
C GLY A 68 10.68 0.06 -17.81
N HIS A 69 11.88 -0.24 -17.34
CA HIS A 69 12.21 -0.16 -15.92
C HIS A 69 12.76 1.22 -15.56
N TRP A 70 12.07 1.91 -14.66
CA TRP A 70 12.52 3.16 -14.06
C TRP A 70 13.11 2.89 -12.68
N ARG A 71 14.41 3.17 -12.52
CA ARG A 71 15.19 2.78 -11.34
C ARG A 71 16.05 3.94 -10.85
N TRP A 72 16.09 4.15 -9.54
CA TRP A 72 16.96 5.14 -8.90
C TRP A 72 17.25 4.75 -7.44
N PRO A 73 18.34 5.25 -6.83
CA PRO A 73 18.60 5.05 -5.40
C PRO A 73 17.46 5.66 -4.57
N SER A 74 16.96 4.90 -3.60
CA SER A 74 15.95 5.41 -2.68
C SER A 74 16.59 6.40 -1.68
N PRO A 75 15.95 7.55 -1.39
CA PRO A 75 16.44 8.48 -0.37
C PRO A 75 16.26 7.96 1.06
N VAL A 76 15.35 7.00 1.26
CA VAL A 76 15.17 6.28 2.54
C VAL A 76 15.70 4.86 2.34
N THR A 77 16.64 4.44 3.19
CA THR A 77 17.30 3.13 3.06
C THR A 77 17.11 2.31 4.33
N VAL A 78 17.12 0.98 4.18
CA VAL A 78 17.03 0.03 5.30
C VAL A 78 18.25 -0.90 5.37
N GLY A 79 19.30 -0.60 4.61
CA GLY A 79 20.55 -1.36 4.57
C GLY A 79 20.46 -2.64 3.74
N LEU A 80 19.52 -2.73 2.82
CA LEU A 80 19.32 -3.90 1.95
C LEU A 80 19.45 -3.46 0.48
N PRO A 81 20.60 -3.70 -0.18
CA PRO A 81 20.94 -3.07 -1.46
C PRO A 81 19.89 -3.22 -2.58
N ARG A 82 19.27 -4.41 -2.71
CA ARG A 82 18.18 -4.63 -3.70
C ARG A 82 16.93 -3.83 -3.37
N ASN A 83 16.61 -3.69 -2.08
CA ASN A 83 15.44 -2.94 -1.64
C ASN A 83 15.67 -1.43 -1.75
N ASP A 84 16.89 -0.97 -1.46
CA ASP A 84 17.26 0.45 -1.38
C ASP A 84 17.41 1.12 -2.76
N HIS A 85 16.99 0.43 -3.82
CA HIS A 85 16.74 0.99 -5.13
C HIS A 85 15.25 0.98 -5.41
N ALA A 86 14.69 2.17 -5.60
CA ALA A 86 13.31 2.33 -6.04
C ALA A 86 13.14 1.75 -7.45
N HIS A 87 11.98 1.15 -7.71
CA HIS A 87 11.73 0.46 -8.96
C HIS A 87 10.28 0.63 -9.40
N VAL A 88 10.08 1.14 -10.61
CA VAL A 88 8.78 1.29 -11.26
C VAL A 88 8.86 0.67 -12.65
N GLU A 89 7.92 -0.21 -12.98
CA GLU A 89 7.67 -0.56 -14.37
C GLU A 89 6.79 0.54 -14.97
N TRP A 90 7.36 1.26 -15.93
CA TRP A 90 6.78 2.43 -16.57
C TRP A 90 6.11 2.05 -17.88
N PHE A 91 4.85 2.48 -18.04
CA PHE A 91 4.02 2.24 -19.21
C PHE A 91 3.44 3.57 -19.71
N PRO A 92 4.18 4.33 -20.54
CA PRO A 92 3.66 5.54 -21.16
C PRO A 92 2.62 5.18 -22.22
N CYS A 93 1.54 5.98 -22.29
CA CYS A 93 0.58 5.92 -23.38
C CYS A 93 1.07 6.72 -24.60
N ALA A 94 0.33 6.69 -25.71
CA ALA A 94 0.69 7.37 -26.96
C ALA A 94 0.86 8.89 -26.83
N ARG A 95 0.30 9.51 -25.78
CA ARG A 95 0.43 10.94 -25.48
C ARG A 95 1.73 11.31 -24.73
N GLY A 96 2.53 10.32 -24.34
CA GLY A 96 3.80 10.52 -23.63
C GLY A 96 3.65 10.96 -22.17
N PRO A 97 4.77 11.37 -21.52
CA PRO A 97 4.82 11.70 -20.09
C PRO A 97 3.86 12.80 -19.61
N ALA A 98 3.42 13.70 -20.50
CA ALA A 98 2.45 14.76 -20.20
C ALA A 98 0.98 14.27 -20.13
N ALA A 99 0.74 12.96 -20.25
CA ALA A 99 -0.57 12.37 -19.99
C ALA A 99 -0.81 12.15 -18.48
N PRO A 100 -2.06 12.13 -18.01
CA PRO A 100 -2.35 11.77 -16.62
C PRO A 100 -1.84 10.35 -16.32
N THR A 101 -1.38 10.13 -15.10
CA THR A 101 -0.69 8.88 -14.73
C THR A 101 -1.42 8.12 -13.63
N ALA A 102 -1.67 6.83 -13.84
CA ALA A 102 -2.19 5.91 -12.84
C ALA A 102 -1.03 5.22 -12.09
N LEU A 103 -0.99 5.39 -10.77
CA LEU A 103 -0.08 4.69 -9.86
C LEU A 103 -0.73 3.37 -9.44
N ILE A 104 -0.12 2.24 -9.83
CA ILE A 104 -0.62 0.90 -9.54
C ILE A 104 0.17 0.31 -8.36
N LEU A 105 -0.50 0.11 -7.24
CA LEU A 105 0.08 -0.31 -5.96
C LEU A 105 -0.48 -1.70 -5.56
N HIS A 106 0.39 -2.70 -5.58
CA HIS A 106 0.00 -4.10 -5.39
C HIS A 106 -0.18 -4.49 -3.92
N ALA A 107 -0.84 -5.63 -3.69
CA ALA A 107 -0.99 -6.22 -2.36
C ALA A 107 0.34 -6.77 -1.79
N LEU A 108 0.37 -7.00 -0.47
CA LEU A 108 1.44 -7.74 0.20
C LEU A 108 1.51 -9.17 -0.33
N MET A 109 2.70 -9.77 -0.41
CA MET A 109 2.88 -11.14 -0.92
C MET A 109 2.37 -11.35 -2.35
N SER A 110 2.34 -10.30 -3.18
CA SER A 110 1.76 -10.37 -4.52
C SER A 110 2.37 -11.51 -5.35
N ALA A 111 1.54 -12.44 -5.83
CA ALA A 111 2.05 -13.67 -6.46
C ALA A 111 2.59 -13.47 -7.88
N SER A 112 2.09 -12.47 -8.61
CA SER A 112 2.44 -12.25 -10.02
C SER A 112 2.26 -10.79 -10.42
N SER A 113 3.05 -10.31 -11.38
CA SER A 113 2.92 -8.99 -12.01
C SER A 113 1.94 -8.97 -13.19
N ILE A 114 1.57 -10.13 -13.75
CA ILE A 114 0.81 -10.25 -15.02
C ILE A 114 -0.48 -9.43 -14.99
N GLY A 115 -1.26 -9.53 -13.91
CA GLY A 115 -2.52 -8.80 -13.76
C GLY A 115 -2.33 -7.28 -13.70
N TYR A 116 -1.26 -6.81 -13.06
CA TYR A 116 -0.94 -5.39 -12.96
C TYR A 116 -0.39 -4.83 -14.28
N ILE A 117 0.40 -5.61 -15.02
CA ILE A 117 0.84 -5.26 -16.38
C ILE A 117 -0.35 -5.17 -17.33
N ALA A 118 -1.30 -6.12 -17.24
CA ALA A 118 -2.54 -6.06 -18.02
C ALA A 118 -3.38 -4.82 -17.66
N LEU A 119 -3.46 -4.47 -16.37
CA LEU A 119 -4.11 -3.25 -15.90
C LEU A 119 -3.41 -1.98 -16.44
N ALA A 120 -2.08 -1.92 -16.42
CA ALA A 120 -1.31 -0.82 -16.97
C ALA A 120 -1.61 -0.59 -18.47
N ARG A 121 -1.66 -1.67 -19.25
CA ARG A 121 -2.05 -1.62 -20.67
C ARG A 121 -3.48 -1.14 -20.86
N ARG A 122 -4.41 -1.52 -19.98
CA ARG A 122 -5.80 -1.02 -20.02
C ARG A 122 -5.87 0.48 -19.75
N PHE A 123 -5.06 1.01 -18.82
CA PHE A 123 -4.94 2.46 -18.62
C PHE A 123 -4.36 3.15 -19.86
N ASN A 124 -3.33 2.59 -20.49
CA ASN A 124 -2.76 3.15 -21.73
C ASN A 124 -3.80 3.23 -22.86
N ALA A 125 -4.63 2.18 -23.02
CA ALA A 125 -5.72 2.19 -23.99
C ALA A 125 -6.77 3.29 -23.74
N ARG A 126 -6.80 3.83 -22.52
CA ARG A 126 -7.65 4.94 -22.10
C ARG A 126 -6.93 6.30 -22.07
N GLY A 127 -5.72 6.38 -22.63
CA GLY A 127 -4.95 7.62 -22.72
C GLY A 127 -4.29 8.05 -21.41
N TRP A 128 -4.14 7.13 -20.47
CA TRP A 128 -3.40 7.33 -19.22
C TRP A 128 -2.05 6.62 -19.27
N ASN A 129 -1.01 7.26 -18.76
CA ASN A 129 0.21 6.55 -18.41
C ASN A 129 -0.07 5.63 -17.21
N ALA A 130 0.76 4.61 -17.00
CA ALA A 130 0.70 3.77 -15.82
C ALA A 130 2.10 3.55 -15.24
N ALA A 131 2.21 3.69 -13.93
CA ALA A 131 3.40 3.40 -13.14
C ALA A 131 3.08 2.23 -12.22
N PHE A 132 3.56 1.03 -12.57
CA PHE A 132 3.47 -0.13 -11.70
C PHE A 132 4.65 -0.13 -10.74
N VAL A 133 4.38 0.26 -9.50
CA VAL A 133 5.42 0.51 -8.50
C VAL A 133 5.72 -0.78 -7.75
N HIS A 134 6.97 -1.22 -7.79
CA HIS A 134 7.43 -2.31 -6.94
C HIS A 134 7.65 -1.75 -5.54
N LEU A 135 6.69 -2.01 -4.65
CA LEU A 135 6.77 -1.56 -3.27
C LEU A 135 7.98 -2.22 -2.57
N PRO A 136 8.51 -1.62 -1.50
CA PRO A 136 9.66 -2.15 -0.78
C PRO A 136 9.52 -3.64 -0.46
N PHE A 137 10.61 -4.37 -0.65
CA PHE A 137 10.78 -5.82 -0.49
C PHE A 137 10.06 -6.70 -1.51
N HIS A 138 9.47 -6.13 -2.55
CA HIS A 138 8.75 -6.87 -3.59
C HIS A 138 9.43 -6.84 -4.96
N TYR A 139 9.15 -7.86 -5.78
CA TYR A 139 9.57 -8.07 -7.15
C TYR A 139 11.09 -7.86 -7.30
N GLU A 140 11.50 -6.92 -8.14
CA GLU A 140 12.90 -6.55 -8.37
C GLU A 140 13.62 -6.10 -7.08
N ARG A 141 12.87 -5.65 -6.07
CA ARG A 141 13.38 -5.16 -4.79
C ARG A 141 13.47 -6.25 -3.72
N ARG A 142 13.06 -7.48 -4.05
CA ARG A 142 13.05 -8.62 -3.13
C ARG A 142 14.49 -9.02 -2.74
N PRO A 143 14.83 -8.97 -1.45
CA PRO A 143 16.13 -9.45 -0.99
C PRO A 143 16.35 -10.95 -1.27
N PRO A 144 17.59 -11.39 -1.54
CA PRO A 144 17.89 -12.81 -1.73
C PRO A 144 17.45 -13.67 -0.52
N GLY A 145 16.98 -14.88 -0.78
CA GLY A 145 16.57 -15.82 0.29
C GLY A 145 15.19 -15.54 0.91
N THR A 146 14.45 -14.57 0.38
CA THR A 146 13.10 -14.20 0.86
C THR A 146 12.01 -14.43 -0.19
N PHE A 147 10.77 -14.59 0.27
CA PHE A 147 9.55 -14.52 -0.54
C PHE A 147 9.22 -13.07 -0.89
N ASN A 148 8.40 -12.92 -1.93
CA ASN A 148 8.02 -11.60 -2.43
C ASN A 148 7.30 -10.77 -1.35
N GLY A 149 7.91 -9.70 -0.83
CA GLY A 149 7.31 -8.86 0.21
C GLY A 149 7.50 -9.34 1.66
N GLU A 150 8.30 -10.38 1.90
CA GLU A 150 8.37 -11.09 3.20
C GLU A 150 8.81 -10.17 4.33
N LEU A 151 9.61 -9.16 4.00
CA LEU A 151 10.15 -8.21 4.95
C LEU A 151 9.35 -6.90 5.07
N ALA A 152 8.30 -6.71 4.26
CA ALA A 152 7.49 -5.48 4.25
C ALA A 152 6.62 -5.34 5.50
N VAL A 153 6.10 -6.46 6.00
CA VAL A 153 5.42 -6.54 7.30
C VAL A 153 6.02 -7.72 8.02
N SER A 154 6.84 -7.46 9.04
CA SER A 154 7.62 -8.48 9.74
C SER A 154 7.78 -8.14 11.22
N PRO A 155 8.30 -9.03 12.08
CA PRO A 155 8.55 -8.73 13.48
C PRO A 155 9.55 -7.59 13.76
N ASP A 156 10.28 -7.11 12.75
CA ASP A 156 11.10 -5.91 12.84
C ASP A 156 10.27 -4.69 12.43
N PHE A 157 9.70 -4.01 13.42
CA PHE A 157 8.76 -2.92 13.20
C PHE A 157 9.45 -1.64 12.76
N VAL A 158 10.72 -1.44 13.12
CA VAL A 158 11.52 -0.31 12.62
C VAL A 158 11.75 -0.49 11.12
N ARG A 159 12.17 -1.68 10.66
CA ARG A 159 12.29 -1.94 9.21
C ARG A 159 10.95 -1.79 8.50
N SER A 160 9.87 -2.31 9.07
CA SER A 160 8.54 -2.24 8.45
C SER A 160 8.07 -0.78 8.32
N GLY A 161 8.29 0.05 9.35
CA GLY A 161 8.01 1.48 9.34
C GLY A 161 8.86 2.25 8.32
N GLN A 162 10.17 1.99 8.26
CA GLN A 162 11.06 2.60 7.26
C GLN A 162 10.71 2.16 5.84
N GLY A 163 10.31 0.91 5.63
CA GLY A 163 9.81 0.44 4.33
C GLY A 163 8.51 1.14 3.92
N LEU A 164 7.59 1.37 4.85
CA LEU A 164 6.39 2.17 4.58
C LEU A 164 6.75 3.62 4.20
N ARG A 165 7.67 4.23 4.95
CA ARG A 165 8.22 5.57 4.66
C ARG A 165 8.82 5.65 3.28
N GLN A 166 9.71 4.71 2.96
CA GLN A 166 10.38 4.57 1.68
C GLN A 166 9.36 4.54 0.53
N ALA A 167 8.32 3.70 0.64
CA ALA A 167 7.30 3.59 -0.41
C ALA A 167 6.58 4.92 -0.70
N VAL A 168 6.18 5.65 0.34
CA VAL A 168 5.45 6.92 0.18
C VAL A 168 6.38 8.02 -0.34
N VAL A 169 7.61 8.11 0.18
CA VAL A 169 8.61 9.08 -0.29
C VAL A 169 8.94 8.87 -1.77
N GLU A 170 9.12 7.62 -2.20
CA GLU A 170 9.39 7.28 -3.60
C GLU A 170 8.21 7.63 -4.52
N LEU A 171 6.97 7.41 -4.08
CA LEU A 171 5.78 7.83 -4.83
C LEU A 171 5.71 9.36 -4.97
N ARG A 172 6.11 10.11 -3.95
CA ARG A 172 6.23 11.56 -4.03
C ARG A 172 7.34 11.99 -5.01
N GLN A 173 8.46 11.27 -5.07
CA GLN A 173 9.49 11.51 -6.10
C GLN A 173 8.97 11.25 -7.52
N VAL A 174 8.24 10.15 -7.72
CA VAL A 174 7.61 9.81 -9.02
C VAL A 174 6.62 10.87 -9.45
N THR A 175 5.70 11.26 -8.56
CA THR A 175 4.69 12.29 -8.86
C THR A 175 5.33 13.65 -9.11
N ALA A 176 6.33 14.06 -8.32
CA ALA A 176 7.08 15.29 -8.56
C ALA A 176 7.83 15.29 -9.90
N ALA A 177 8.48 14.18 -10.27
CA ALA A 177 9.15 14.03 -11.56
C ALA A 177 8.16 14.14 -12.73
N LEU A 178 7.04 13.42 -12.66
CA LEU A 178 6.00 13.44 -13.69
C LEU A 178 5.30 14.80 -13.78
N ARG A 179 5.09 15.49 -12.66
CA ARG A 179 4.52 16.85 -12.62
C ARG A 179 5.43 17.84 -13.36
N ARG A 180 6.75 17.76 -13.15
CA ARG A 180 7.74 18.54 -13.92
C ARG A 180 7.74 18.20 -15.41
N ALA A 181 7.43 16.95 -15.77
CA ALA A 181 7.27 16.52 -17.16
C ALA A 181 5.90 16.88 -17.77
N GLY A 182 5.06 17.66 -17.07
CA GLY A 182 3.77 18.15 -17.57
C GLY A 182 2.58 17.23 -17.29
N CYS A 183 2.72 16.20 -16.44
CA CYS A 183 1.60 15.35 -16.04
C CYS A 183 0.51 16.18 -15.33
N PRO A 184 -0.74 16.21 -15.84
CA PRO A 184 -1.81 17.10 -15.37
C PRO A 184 -2.61 16.53 -14.18
N GLY A 185 -2.12 15.47 -13.54
CA GLY A 185 -2.74 14.85 -12.37
C GLY A 185 -2.61 13.33 -12.36
N PHE A 186 -2.91 12.76 -11.20
CA PHE A 186 -2.59 11.37 -10.90
C PHE A 186 -3.84 10.58 -10.49
N GLY A 187 -3.80 9.28 -10.70
CA GLY A 187 -4.78 8.35 -10.17
C GLY A 187 -4.10 7.30 -9.31
N VAL A 188 -4.70 6.89 -8.20
CA VAL A 188 -4.17 5.83 -7.35
C VAL A 188 -5.07 4.61 -7.43
N TRP A 189 -4.47 3.47 -7.78
CA TRP A 189 -5.10 2.15 -7.75
C TRP A 189 -4.34 1.29 -6.75
N GLY A 190 -4.89 1.11 -5.55
CA GLY A 190 -4.24 0.37 -4.46
C GLY A 190 -5.04 -0.85 -4.00
N THR A 191 -4.34 -1.94 -3.74
CA THR A 191 -4.90 -3.15 -3.11
C THR A 191 -4.18 -3.49 -1.81
N SER A 192 -4.90 -3.72 -0.71
CA SER A 192 -4.34 -4.20 0.57
C SER A 192 -3.18 -3.31 1.06
N TYR A 193 -1.97 -3.85 1.20
CA TYR A 193 -0.76 -3.07 1.51
C TYR A 193 -0.51 -1.90 0.55
N GLY A 194 -0.74 -2.09 -0.76
CA GLY A 194 -0.67 -0.99 -1.72
C GLY A 194 -1.78 0.04 -1.55
N ALA A 195 -2.95 -0.36 -1.04
CA ALA A 195 -4.02 0.57 -0.68
C ALA A 195 -3.67 1.39 0.58
N TRP A 196 -2.90 0.81 1.51
CA TRP A 196 -2.37 1.54 2.66
C TRP A 196 -1.36 2.60 2.23
N VAL A 197 -0.36 2.22 1.43
CA VAL A 197 0.63 3.14 0.86
C VAL A 197 -0.05 4.24 0.03
N GLY A 198 -1.00 3.87 -0.84
CA GLY A 198 -1.76 4.80 -1.67
C GLY A 198 -2.63 5.76 -0.86
N GLY A 199 -3.23 5.28 0.23
CA GLY A 199 -3.96 6.13 1.17
C GLY A 199 -3.06 7.14 1.85
N LEU A 200 -1.87 6.74 2.30
CA LEU A 200 -0.90 7.67 2.91
C LEU A 200 -0.41 8.73 1.92
N LEU A 201 -0.17 8.35 0.67
CA LEU A 201 0.13 9.30 -0.40
C LEU A 201 -1.01 10.29 -0.61
N ALA A 202 -2.26 9.80 -0.64
CA ALA A 202 -3.44 10.63 -0.85
C ALA A 202 -3.69 11.65 0.27
N LEU A 203 -3.15 11.42 1.47
CA LEU A 203 -3.19 12.40 2.57
C LEU A 203 -2.19 13.57 2.38
N LEU A 204 -1.28 13.48 1.41
CA LEU A 204 -0.20 14.44 1.17
C LEU A 204 -0.31 15.12 -0.20
N GLU A 205 -0.88 14.45 -1.21
CA GLU A 205 -0.91 14.96 -2.59
C GLU A 205 -2.30 15.53 -2.96
N PRO A 206 -2.38 16.80 -3.42
CA PRO A 206 -3.66 17.47 -3.70
C PRO A 206 -4.25 17.19 -5.08
N ASP A 207 -3.49 16.65 -6.03
CA ASP A 207 -3.83 16.57 -7.45
C ASP A 207 -4.27 15.17 -7.91
N LEU A 208 -4.87 14.39 -7.00
CA LEU A 208 -5.49 13.12 -7.37
C LEU A 208 -6.81 13.34 -8.11
N ARG A 209 -6.85 12.82 -9.34
CA ARG A 209 -8.04 12.70 -10.18
C ARG A 209 -8.94 11.56 -9.76
N PHE A 210 -8.36 10.48 -9.22
CA PHE A 210 -9.10 9.41 -8.56
C PHE A 210 -8.24 8.69 -7.51
N LEU A 211 -8.90 8.12 -6.51
CA LEU A 211 -8.32 7.29 -5.46
C LEU A 211 -9.19 6.05 -5.27
N VAL A 212 -8.69 4.89 -5.68
CA VAL A 212 -9.35 3.60 -5.50
C VAL A 212 -8.55 2.75 -4.53
N LEU A 213 -9.13 2.49 -3.35
CA LEU A 213 -8.51 1.69 -2.30
C LEU A 213 -9.33 0.43 -2.04
N MET A 214 -8.77 -0.72 -2.38
CA MET A 214 -9.36 -2.03 -2.12
C MET A 214 -8.77 -2.63 -0.87
N THR A 215 -9.63 -2.99 0.09
CA THR A 215 -9.27 -3.64 1.37
C THR A 215 -8.08 -2.96 2.06
N PRO A 216 -8.09 -1.63 2.26
CA PRO A 216 -6.95 -0.92 2.82
C PRO A 216 -6.67 -1.33 4.26
N ILE A 217 -5.38 -1.35 4.63
CA ILE A 217 -4.96 -1.40 6.03
C ILE A 217 -5.21 -0.01 6.62
N ALA A 218 -6.42 0.23 7.11
CA ALA A 218 -6.87 1.52 7.62
C ALA A 218 -6.30 1.84 9.01
N ASP A 219 -6.11 0.79 9.82
CA ASP A 219 -5.70 0.86 11.21
C ASP A 219 -4.58 -0.17 11.46
N VAL A 220 -3.40 0.34 11.79
CA VAL A 220 -2.19 -0.45 12.03
C VAL A 220 -2.31 -1.23 13.35
N ALA A 221 -2.91 -0.64 14.38
CA ALA A 221 -3.12 -1.32 15.66
C ALA A 221 -4.04 -2.51 15.46
N HIS A 222 -5.16 -2.35 14.76
CA HIS A 222 -6.02 -3.47 14.40
C HIS A 222 -5.26 -4.54 13.59
N ALA A 223 -4.49 -4.12 12.58
CA ALA A 223 -3.72 -5.04 11.75
C ALA A 223 -2.75 -5.90 12.59
N VAL A 224 -2.01 -5.29 13.52
CA VAL A 224 -1.02 -6.00 14.34
C VAL A 224 -1.69 -6.84 15.43
N TRP A 225 -2.65 -6.25 16.16
CA TRP A 225 -3.13 -6.81 17.42
C TRP A 225 -4.32 -7.74 17.28
N GLU A 226 -5.14 -7.56 16.24
CA GLU A 226 -6.39 -8.29 16.06
C GLU A 226 -6.37 -9.20 14.82
N SER A 227 -5.68 -8.78 13.74
CA SER A 227 -5.69 -9.54 12.49
C SER A 227 -5.17 -10.97 12.67
N PRO A 228 -5.82 -11.98 12.06
CA PRO A 228 -5.31 -13.35 12.04
C PRO A 228 -4.02 -13.49 11.22
N ALA A 229 -3.77 -12.59 10.26
CA ALA A 229 -2.60 -12.64 9.39
C ALA A 229 -1.27 -12.39 10.15
N LEU A 230 -1.31 -11.66 11.26
CA LEU A 230 -0.15 -11.24 12.05
C LEU A 230 -0.05 -11.94 13.41
N ARG A 231 -0.70 -13.10 13.59
CA ARG A 231 -0.72 -13.83 14.86
C ARG A 231 0.69 -14.20 15.37
N SER A 232 1.57 -14.74 14.53
CA SER A 232 2.94 -15.13 14.91
C SER A 232 3.82 -13.92 15.18
N VAL A 233 3.68 -12.85 14.39
CA VAL A 233 4.33 -11.55 14.64
C VAL A 233 3.92 -11.02 16.01
N ARG A 234 2.62 -10.93 16.29
CA ARG A 234 2.07 -10.48 17.58
C ARG A 234 2.59 -11.29 18.75
N TRP A 235 2.71 -12.61 18.60
CA TRP A 235 3.30 -13.45 19.64
C TRP A 235 4.78 -13.11 19.89
N GLY A 236 5.56 -12.89 18.83
CA GLY A 236 6.94 -12.42 18.94
C GLY A 236 7.04 -11.08 19.67
N LEU A 237 6.22 -10.10 19.29
CA LEU A 237 6.21 -8.77 19.91
C LEU A 237 5.95 -8.83 21.42
N ARG A 238 4.94 -9.60 21.84
CA ARG A 238 4.63 -9.82 23.26
C ARG A 238 5.81 -10.43 24.02
N ARG A 239 6.51 -11.40 23.43
CA ARG A 239 7.71 -12.00 24.04
C ARG A 239 8.87 -11.02 24.16
N ALA A 240 8.93 -10.02 23.29
CA ALA A 240 9.91 -8.95 23.34
C ALA A 240 9.49 -7.76 24.21
N GLY A 241 8.34 -7.83 24.89
CA GLY A 241 7.82 -6.74 25.73
C GLY A 241 7.38 -5.50 24.94
N ILE A 242 7.04 -5.67 23.65
CA ILE A 242 6.47 -4.61 22.83
C ILE A 242 4.97 -4.61 23.04
N GLU A 243 4.48 -3.54 23.68
CA GLU A 243 3.06 -3.36 23.99
C GLU A 243 2.32 -2.62 22.87
N PRO A 244 0.99 -2.77 22.78
CA PRO A 244 0.18 -2.07 21.77
C PRO A 244 0.35 -0.56 21.75
N GLU A 245 0.49 0.06 22.91
CA GLU A 245 0.64 1.51 23.07
C GLU A 245 1.91 2.02 22.40
N LEU A 246 3.00 1.21 22.43
CA LEU A 246 4.25 1.58 21.77
C LEU A 246 4.11 1.60 20.24
N VAL A 247 3.35 0.65 19.67
CA VAL A 247 3.06 0.62 18.23
C VAL A 247 2.12 1.75 17.84
N GLU A 248 1.13 2.04 18.69
CA GLU A 248 0.11 3.06 18.43
C GLU A 248 0.68 4.48 18.38
N ARG A 249 1.78 4.75 19.09
CA ARG A 249 2.48 6.04 19.03
C ARG A 249 2.93 6.43 17.61
N HIS A 250 3.20 5.49 16.71
CA HIS A 250 3.53 5.78 15.30
C HIS A 250 2.29 6.11 14.43
N SER A 251 1.08 5.85 14.92
CA SER A 251 -0.16 5.95 14.13
C SER A 251 -0.42 7.35 13.53
N HIS A 252 0.12 8.42 14.14
CA HIS A 252 0.04 9.77 13.59
C HIS A 252 0.66 9.90 12.19
N LEU A 253 1.63 9.03 11.85
CA LEU A 253 2.23 8.95 10.52
C LEU A 253 1.61 7.85 9.66
N SER A 254 1.25 6.71 10.27
CA SER A 254 0.90 5.50 9.52
C SER A 254 -0.59 5.13 9.47
N ALA A 255 -1.46 5.72 10.28
CA ALA A 255 -2.89 5.47 10.22
C ALA A 255 -3.59 6.38 9.20
N LEU A 256 -4.57 5.83 8.46
CA LEU A 256 -5.30 6.60 7.46
C LEU A 256 -6.40 7.50 8.07
N GLY A 257 -6.95 7.08 9.21
CA GLY A 257 -8.12 7.68 9.85
C GLY A 257 -7.92 8.99 10.62
N ARG A 258 -6.67 9.48 10.72
CA ARG A 258 -6.33 10.67 11.52
C ARG A 258 -6.38 11.98 10.72
N ARG A 259 -6.51 11.87 9.40
CA ARG A 259 -6.51 12.99 8.45
C ARG A 259 -7.49 12.69 7.31
N VAL A 260 -7.98 13.74 6.69
CA VAL A 260 -8.85 13.65 5.50
C VAL A 260 -8.01 13.97 4.26
N PRO A 261 -8.04 13.14 3.22
CA PRO A 261 -7.35 13.47 1.98
C PRO A 261 -7.95 14.74 1.36
N PRO A 262 -7.14 15.66 0.79
CA PRO A 262 -7.64 16.82 0.04
C PRO A 262 -8.41 16.44 -1.24
N THR A 263 -8.35 15.17 -1.64
CA THR A 263 -9.08 14.65 -2.80
C THR A 263 -10.59 14.73 -2.58
N ALA A 264 -11.31 15.27 -3.56
CA ALA A 264 -12.76 15.39 -3.48
C ALA A 264 -13.44 14.03 -3.22
N PRO A 265 -14.45 13.94 -2.33
CA PRO A 265 -15.07 12.67 -1.95
C PRO A 265 -15.64 11.85 -3.11
N ASP A 266 -16.15 12.52 -4.15
CA ASP A 266 -16.65 11.86 -5.35
C ASP A 266 -15.53 11.20 -6.16
N ARG A 267 -14.27 11.58 -5.97
CA ARG A 267 -13.10 10.96 -6.59
C ARG A 267 -12.49 9.84 -5.76
N ILE A 268 -13.10 9.48 -4.65
CA ILE A 268 -12.63 8.41 -3.76
C ILE A 268 -13.59 7.23 -3.82
N LEU A 269 -13.04 6.04 -4.01
CA LEU A 269 -13.76 4.78 -3.87
C LEU A 269 -13.05 3.88 -2.87
N LEU A 270 -13.75 3.55 -1.78
CA LEU A 270 -13.30 2.53 -0.83
C LEU A 270 -14.06 1.23 -1.10
N LEU A 271 -13.32 0.13 -1.23
CA LEU A 271 -13.85 -1.19 -1.53
C LEU A 271 -13.51 -2.18 -0.42
N ALA A 272 -14.53 -2.88 0.09
CA ALA A 272 -14.39 -3.86 1.16
C ALA A 272 -14.90 -5.26 0.76
N GLY A 273 -14.24 -6.31 1.25
CA GLY A 273 -14.76 -7.67 1.17
C GLY A 273 -15.76 -7.94 2.30
N ALA A 274 -16.95 -8.45 1.98
CA ALA A 274 -17.98 -8.82 2.96
C ALA A 274 -17.53 -9.93 3.93
N HIS A 275 -16.54 -10.72 3.53
CA HIS A 275 -16.01 -11.85 4.29
C HIS A 275 -14.53 -11.65 4.64
N ASP A 276 -14.00 -10.45 4.44
CA ASP A 276 -12.61 -10.10 4.73
C ASP A 276 -12.35 -10.16 6.23
N ARG A 277 -11.37 -10.98 6.62
CA ARG A 277 -10.93 -11.14 8.02
C ARG A 277 -9.60 -10.45 8.32
N ILE A 278 -8.91 -9.95 7.31
CA ILE A 278 -7.60 -9.30 7.45
C ILE A 278 -7.80 -7.80 7.62
N THR A 279 -8.65 -7.20 6.78
CA THR A 279 -9.09 -5.81 6.86
C THR A 279 -10.61 -5.76 6.83
N PRO A 280 -11.28 -6.01 7.98
CA PRO A 280 -12.73 -6.16 8.02
C PRO A 280 -13.47 -4.94 7.45
N ALA A 281 -14.60 -5.18 6.78
CA ALA A 281 -15.40 -4.12 6.16
C ALA A 281 -15.83 -3.02 7.16
N ALA A 282 -15.97 -3.34 8.45
CA ALA A 282 -16.24 -2.36 9.50
C ALA A 282 -15.12 -1.31 9.62
N GLY A 283 -13.86 -1.72 9.52
CA GLY A 283 -12.71 -0.80 9.54
C GLY A 283 -12.71 0.12 8.31
N VAL A 284 -13.03 -0.41 7.13
CA VAL A 284 -13.14 0.40 5.89
C VAL A 284 -14.28 1.42 5.99
N ARG A 285 -15.41 1.06 6.60
CA ARG A 285 -16.53 2.00 6.85
C ARG A 285 -16.19 3.07 7.88
N ARG A 286 -15.40 2.73 8.91
CA ARG A 286 -14.90 3.70 9.89
C ARG A 286 -14.01 4.74 9.20
N LEU A 287 -13.03 4.27 8.42
CA LEU A 287 -12.18 5.14 7.60
C LEU A 287 -13.01 6.06 6.70
N ALA A 288 -14.06 5.53 6.08
CA ALA A 288 -14.92 6.30 5.23
C ALA A 288 -15.64 7.45 5.96
N ALA A 289 -16.12 7.18 7.17
CA ALA A 289 -16.73 8.19 8.04
C ALA A 289 -15.70 9.25 8.45
N GLU A 290 -14.47 8.83 8.81
CA GLU A 290 -13.36 9.73 9.14
C GLU A 290 -12.97 10.62 7.96
N TRP A 291 -13.10 10.12 6.72
CA TRP A 291 -12.86 10.88 5.48
C TRP A 291 -14.07 11.70 5.00
N GLY A 292 -15.01 12.03 5.88
CA GLY A 292 -16.16 12.87 5.56
C GLY A 292 -17.28 12.15 4.81
N GLY A 293 -17.41 10.83 5.00
CA GLY A 293 -18.50 10.04 4.44
C GLY A 293 -18.28 9.61 2.99
N VAL A 294 -17.03 9.33 2.61
CA VAL A 294 -16.72 8.83 1.25
C VAL A 294 -17.46 7.51 0.95
N PRO A 295 -17.84 7.24 -0.31
CA PRO A 295 -18.55 6.02 -0.65
C PRO A 295 -17.75 4.74 -0.32
N VAL A 296 -18.42 3.78 0.32
CA VAL A 296 -17.90 2.43 0.54
C VAL A 296 -18.78 1.42 -0.15
N GLU A 297 -18.17 0.56 -0.96
CA GLU A 297 -18.85 -0.59 -1.53
C GLU A 297 -18.33 -1.89 -0.95
N THR A 298 -19.25 -2.73 -0.48
CA THR A 298 -18.93 -4.05 0.09
C THR A 298 -19.36 -5.13 -0.89
N LEU A 299 -18.43 -5.98 -1.35
CA LEU A 299 -18.74 -7.08 -2.28
C LEU A 299 -18.60 -8.45 -1.62
N PRO A 300 -19.33 -9.49 -2.09
CA PRO A 300 -19.30 -10.83 -1.51
C PRO A 300 -18.00 -11.59 -1.88
N GLN A 301 -16.89 -11.20 -1.25
CA GLN A 301 -15.59 -11.85 -1.27
C GLN A 301 -14.86 -11.69 0.07
N GLY A 302 -13.79 -12.46 0.27
CA GLY A 302 -12.83 -12.26 1.37
C GLY A 302 -11.87 -11.12 1.07
N HIS A 303 -10.73 -11.12 1.77
CA HIS A 303 -9.63 -10.21 1.48
C HIS A 303 -9.09 -10.44 0.06
N PHE A 304 -8.95 -11.70 -0.33
CA PHE A 304 -8.46 -12.09 -1.64
C PHE A 304 -9.60 -12.36 -2.62
N GLY A 305 -9.51 -11.80 -3.82
CA GLY A 305 -10.47 -12.02 -4.89
C GLY A 305 -10.44 -10.94 -5.98
N TYR A 306 -11.11 -11.22 -7.10
CA TYR A 306 -11.10 -10.35 -8.28
C TYR A 306 -12.33 -9.44 -8.39
N ARG A 307 -13.32 -9.55 -7.49
CA ARG A 307 -14.57 -8.77 -7.61
C ARG A 307 -14.33 -7.28 -7.35
N LEU A 308 -13.51 -6.96 -6.34
CA LEU A 308 -13.19 -5.56 -6.03
C LEU A 308 -12.44 -4.89 -7.18
N ALA A 309 -11.42 -5.55 -7.75
CA ALA A 309 -10.68 -5.01 -8.89
C ALA A 309 -11.57 -4.81 -10.13
N ARG A 310 -12.51 -5.72 -10.38
CA ARG A 310 -13.50 -5.53 -11.46
C ARG A 310 -14.40 -4.32 -11.18
N ARG A 311 -14.97 -4.23 -9.97
CA ARG A 311 -15.86 -3.13 -9.59
C ARG A 311 -15.16 -1.77 -9.59
N ALA A 312 -13.90 -1.74 -9.15
CA ALA A 312 -13.01 -0.59 -9.22
C ALA A 312 -12.87 -0.05 -10.65
N TRP A 313 -12.65 -0.94 -11.62
CA TRP A 313 -12.58 -0.54 -13.02
C TRP A 313 -13.92 0.01 -13.53
N GLU A 314 -15.02 -0.68 -13.23
CA GLU A 314 -16.38 -0.27 -13.60
C GLU A 314 -16.76 1.09 -12.99
N TRP A 315 -16.23 1.45 -11.82
CA TRP A 315 -16.49 2.75 -11.19
C TRP A 315 -15.76 3.90 -11.89
N GLY A 316 -14.58 3.65 -12.45
CA GLY A 316 -13.83 4.67 -13.18
C GLY A 316 -14.32 4.88 -14.62
N ASP A 317 -14.99 3.89 -15.20
CA ASP A 317 -15.54 3.93 -16.55
C ASP A 317 -16.60 5.03 -16.69
N GLY A 318 -16.40 5.96 -17.63
CA GLY A 318 -17.29 7.11 -17.84
C GLY A 318 -17.11 8.24 -16.83
N LYS A 319 -16.15 8.11 -15.89
CA LYS A 319 -15.85 9.13 -14.87
C LYS A 319 -14.46 9.75 -15.01
N PHE A 320 -13.44 8.94 -15.29
CA PHE A 320 -12.05 9.40 -15.42
C PHE A 320 -11.43 9.08 -16.77
N TRP A 321 -12.08 8.23 -17.56
CA TRP A 321 -11.73 7.82 -18.90
C TRP A 321 -12.96 7.27 -19.63
#